data_AF-A0A8S3SSA8-F1
#
_entry.id   AF-A0A8S3SSA8-F1
#
_cell.length_a   1.000
_cell.length_b   1.000
_cell.length_c   1.000
_cell.angle_alpha   90.00
_cell.angle_beta   90.00
_cell.angle_gamma   90.00
#
_symmetry.space_group_name_H-M   'P 1'
#
loop_
_entity.id
_entity.type
_entity.pdbx_description
1 polymer ?
#
loop_
_entity_poly.entity_id
_entity_poly.type
_entity_poly.pdbx_seq_one_letter_code
_entity_poly.pdbx_strand_id
1 'polypeptide(L)'
;MSNDAGQDIEIAQQVKLSKLDIFNRHILRLGGFHSLSCFLASIGKLWADGGLRDLLVDSGVYAGNTAELMLNGKEFNRAVRGFTLVFEALQVLFISAFIHWCRTFDYFDQIPSAFWNVLLEFHTSICDQTDQASDIKTRLEKMFEDHKELRLKAVKYLGEQCTVVKMYEDS
;
A
#
# COMPACT_ATOMS: atom_id res chain seq x y z
N MET A 1 -18.51 18.32 -2.96
CA MET A 1 -19.16 17.42 -1.97
C MET A 1 -18.06 16.62 -1.27
N SER A 2 -17.73 16.94 -0.01
CA SER A 2 -17.13 16.01 0.99
C SER A 2 -16.51 16.73 2.21
N ASN A 3 -17.21 17.68 2.84
CA ASN A 3 -16.88 18.14 4.21
C ASN A 3 -17.87 17.59 5.26
N ASP A 4 -18.90 16.86 4.83
CA ASP A 4 -20.05 16.48 5.67
C ASP A 4 -19.74 15.31 6.62
N ALA A 5 -18.98 14.32 6.15
CA ALA A 5 -18.76 13.10 6.91
C ALA A 5 -17.78 13.22 8.08
N GLY A 6 -16.87 14.21 8.04
CA GLY A 6 -16.04 14.55 9.19
C GLY A 6 -16.88 15.17 10.30
N GLN A 7 -17.81 16.04 9.91
CA GLN A 7 -18.79 16.67 10.80
C GLN A 7 -19.69 15.61 11.48
N ASP A 8 -20.17 14.62 10.72
CA ASP A 8 -21.05 13.57 11.24
C ASP A 8 -20.40 12.72 12.33
N ILE A 9 -19.11 12.41 12.20
CA ILE A 9 -18.38 11.64 13.22
C ILE A 9 -18.07 12.47 14.45
N GLU A 10 -17.73 13.74 14.28
CA GLU A 10 -17.56 14.65 15.42
C GLU A 10 -18.86 14.77 16.22
N ILE A 11 -19.99 14.94 15.53
CA ILE A 11 -21.31 14.98 16.16
C ILE A 11 -21.64 13.64 16.83
N ALA A 12 -21.40 12.51 16.17
CA ALA A 12 -21.65 11.19 16.75
C ALA A 12 -20.75 10.92 17.98
N GLN A 13 -19.49 11.37 17.96
CA GLN A 13 -18.58 11.31 19.10
C GLN A 13 -19.07 12.18 20.24
N GLN A 14 -19.50 13.41 19.97
CA GLN A 14 -20.08 14.30 20.99
C GLN A 14 -21.33 13.67 21.63
N VAL A 15 -22.23 13.09 20.84
CA VAL A 15 -23.42 12.39 21.34
C VAL A 15 -23.03 11.20 22.22
N LYS A 16 -22.07 10.37 21.79
CA LYS A 16 -21.58 9.25 22.58
C LYS A 16 -20.97 9.70 23.91
N LEU A 17 -20.16 10.76 23.89
CA LEU A 17 -19.52 11.32 25.09
C LEU A 17 -20.55 11.94 26.05
N SER A 18 -21.61 12.55 25.51
CA SER A 18 -22.68 13.14 26.33
C SER A 18 -23.58 12.11 27.03
N LYS A 19 -23.61 10.87 26.54
CA LYS A 19 -24.50 9.79 26.99
C LYS A 19 -23.72 8.48 27.18
N LEU A 20 -22.65 8.56 27.97
CA LEU A 20 -21.76 7.43 28.25
C LEU A 20 -22.51 6.26 28.89
N ASP A 21 -23.53 6.51 29.70
CA ASP A 21 -24.40 5.51 30.33
C ASP A 21 -25.12 4.63 29.29
N ILE A 22 -25.53 5.20 28.16
CA ILE A 22 -26.27 4.51 27.09
C ILE A 22 -25.29 3.91 26.06
N PHE A 23 -24.21 4.60 25.73
CA PHE A 23 -23.33 4.27 24.61
C PHE A 23 -21.94 3.73 24.99
N ASN A 24 -21.69 3.39 26.26
CA ASN A 24 -20.40 2.85 26.73
C ASN A 24 -19.86 1.72 25.83
N ARG A 25 -20.74 0.79 25.44
CA ARG A 25 -20.38 -0.39 24.63
C ARG A 25 -20.45 -0.18 23.11
N HIS A 26 -20.84 1.00 22.65
CA HIS A 26 -20.99 1.28 21.22
C HIS A 26 -19.68 1.82 20.64
N ILE A 27 -19.13 1.16 19.62
CA ILE A 27 -17.93 1.64 18.91
C ILE A 27 -18.38 2.37 17.65
N LEU A 28 -18.06 3.66 17.56
CA LEU A 28 -18.28 4.45 16.35
C LEU A 28 -17.29 3.99 15.28
N ARG A 29 -17.80 3.63 14.11
CA ARG A 29 -16.99 3.22 12.96
C ARG A 29 -17.23 4.18 11.81
N LEU A 30 -16.14 4.57 11.15
CA LEU A 30 -16.18 5.22 9.84
C LEU A 30 -16.91 4.29 8.84
N GLY A 31 -17.67 4.88 7.92
CA GLY A 31 -18.16 4.14 6.76
C GLY A 31 -16.99 3.52 5.98
N GLY A 32 -17.26 2.46 5.20
CA GLY A 32 -16.22 1.72 4.47
C GLY A 32 -15.40 2.59 3.53
N PHE A 33 -16.05 3.53 2.83
CA PHE A 33 -15.37 4.50 1.96
C PHE A 33 -14.39 5.39 2.74
N HIS A 34 -14.83 5.97 3.86
CA HIS A 34 -13.98 6.82 4.69
C HIS A 34 -12.81 6.04 5.30
N SER A 35 -13.04 4.80 5.72
CA SER A 35 -11.97 3.92 6.20
C SER A 35 -10.89 3.72 5.13
N LEU A 36 -11.29 3.55 3.87
CA LEU A 36 -10.37 3.39 2.75
C LEU A 36 -9.64 4.69 2.40
N SER A 37 -10.33 5.84 2.40
CA SER A 37 -9.68 7.15 2.22
C SER A 37 -8.68 7.47 3.34
N CYS A 38 -8.99 7.15 4.60
CA CYS A 38 -8.06 7.27 5.72
C CYS A 38 -6.85 6.34 5.56
N PHE A 39 -7.05 5.13 5.04
CA PHE A 39 -5.96 4.21 4.73
C PHE A 39 -5.03 4.77 3.66
N LEU A 40 -5.58 5.29 2.55
CA LEU A 40 -4.80 5.95 1.50
C LEU A 40 -4.04 7.17 2.03
N ALA A 41 -4.68 7.98 2.87
CA ALA A 41 -4.03 9.11 3.53
C ALA A 41 -2.87 8.66 4.45
N SER A 42 -3.01 7.51 5.11
CA SER A 42 -1.97 6.94 5.96
C SER A 42 -0.77 6.49 5.16
N ILE A 43 -0.98 5.91 3.96
CA ILE A 43 0.10 5.61 3.02
C ILE A 43 0.80 6.91 2.61
N GLY A 44 0.04 7.94 2.20
CA GLY A 44 0.62 9.22 1.80
C GLY A 44 1.46 9.87 2.90
N LYS A 45 1.04 9.77 4.18
CA LYS A 45 1.82 10.23 5.33
C LYS A 45 3.07 9.39 5.59
N LEU A 46 2.97 8.06 5.49
CA LEU A 46 4.10 7.17 5.73
C LEU A 46 5.24 7.42 4.73
N TRP A 47 4.88 7.77 3.50
CA TRP A 47 5.82 8.02 2.40
C TRP A 47 6.01 9.50 2.09
N ALA A 48 5.53 10.40 2.96
CA ALA A 48 5.65 11.85 2.77
C ALA A 48 7.12 12.28 2.65
N ASP A 49 7.95 11.80 3.56
CA ASP A 49 9.40 12.06 3.57
C ASP A 49 10.18 11.07 2.67
N GLY A 50 9.50 10.05 2.14
CA GLY A 50 10.07 9.04 1.25
C GLY A 50 10.14 9.48 -0.22
N GLY A 51 9.84 10.74 -0.52
CA GLY A 51 9.87 11.29 -1.88
C GLY A 51 8.69 10.87 -2.76
N LEU A 52 7.63 10.26 -2.21
CA LEU A 52 6.49 9.80 -3.01
C LEU A 52 5.75 10.97 -3.69
N ARG A 53 5.64 12.10 -3.00
CA ARG A 53 5.07 13.33 -3.56
C ARG A 53 5.91 13.82 -4.73
N ASP A 54 7.21 13.92 -4.54
CA ASP A 54 8.13 14.46 -5.54
C ASP A 54 8.21 13.53 -6.74
N LEU A 55 8.23 12.20 -6.52
CA LEU A 55 8.11 11.21 -7.58
C LEU A 55 6.87 11.45 -8.46
N LEU A 56 5.69 11.67 -7.86
CA LEU A 56 4.44 11.90 -8.61
C LEU A 56 4.42 13.23 -9.37
N VAL A 57 5.13 14.24 -8.86
CA VAL A 57 5.20 15.58 -9.46
C VAL A 57 6.27 15.65 -10.54
N ASP A 58 7.48 15.20 -10.25
CA ASP A 58 8.65 15.28 -11.13
C ASP A 58 8.52 14.32 -12.32
N SER A 59 7.80 13.20 -12.16
CA SER A 59 7.43 12.31 -13.27
C SER A 59 6.34 12.90 -14.18
N GLY A 60 5.72 14.02 -13.80
CA GLY A 60 4.64 14.66 -14.54
C GLY A 60 3.29 13.94 -14.48
N VAL A 61 3.15 12.90 -13.64
CA VAL A 61 1.88 12.17 -13.49
C VAL A 61 0.80 13.06 -12.87
N TYR A 62 1.17 13.91 -11.91
CA TYR A 62 0.25 14.87 -11.29
C TYR A 62 0.89 16.22 -11.01
N ALA A 63 0.08 17.29 -11.06
CA ALA A 63 0.48 18.60 -10.56
C ALA A 63 0.61 18.58 -9.02
N GLY A 64 1.51 19.40 -8.45
CA GLY A 64 1.83 19.41 -7.01
C GLY A 64 0.62 19.46 -6.07
N ASN A 65 -0.31 20.37 -6.31
CA ASN A 65 -1.53 20.47 -5.49
C ASN A 65 -2.43 19.22 -5.63
N THR A 66 -2.46 18.59 -6.80
CA THR A 66 -3.21 17.35 -7.00
C THR A 66 -2.56 16.19 -6.24
N ALA A 67 -1.23 16.09 -6.28
CA ALA A 67 -0.49 15.10 -5.51
C ALA A 67 -0.74 15.26 -4.00
N GLU A 68 -0.76 16.48 -3.47
CA GLU A 68 -1.06 16.72 -2.05
C GLU A 68 -2.49 16.34 -1.65
N LEU A 69 -3.50 16.72 -2.44
CA LEU A 69 -4.89 16.37 -2.14
C LEU A 69 -5.10 14.84 -2.16
N MET A 70 -4.45 14.18 -3.10
CA MET A 70 -4.44 12.72 -3.23
C MET A 70 -3.78 12.04 -2.03
N LEU A 71 -2.56 12.45 -1.65
CA LEU A 71 -1.81 11.88 -0.53
C LEU A 71 -2.47 12.13 0.82
N ASN A 72 -3.34 13.15 0.90
CA ASN A 72 -4.19 13.39 2.07
C ASN A 72 -5.52 12.62 2.03
N GLY A 73 -5.74 11.74 1.04
CA GLY A 73 -6.95 10.93 0.90
C GLY A 73 -8.21 11.72 0.51
N LYS A 74 -8.07 12.97 0.04
CA LYS A 74 -9.21 13.80 -0.40
C LYS A 74 -9.67 13.46 -1.81
N GLU A 75 -8.74 13.01 -2.66
CA GLU A 75 -9.01 12.61 -4.05
C GLU A 75 -8.87 11.09 -4.21
N PHE A 76 -9.89 10.35 -3.78
CA PHE A 76 -9.87 8.88 -3.71
C PHE A 76 -9.47 8.20 -5.03
N ASN A 77 -10.15 8.49 -6.13
CA ASN A 77 -9.89 7.84 -7.42
C ASN A 77 -8.47 8.13 -7.94
N ARG A 78 -7.99 9.37 -7.73
CA ARG A 78 -6.63 9.75 -8.10
C ARG A 78 -5.60 9.05 -7.21
N ALA A 79 -5.91 8.84 -5.93
CA ALA A 79 -5.04 8.16 -4.98
C ALA A 79 -4.87 6.68 -5.31
N VAL A 80 -5.97 6.01 -5.62
CA VAL A 80 -5.93 4.63 -6.12
C VAL A 80 -5.08 4.56 -7.38
N ARG A 81 -5.35 5.39 -8.39
CA ARG A 81 -4.59 5.36 -9.64
C ARG A 81 -3.11 5.70 -9.46
N GLY A 82 -2.80 6.72 -8.65
CA GLY A 82 -1.43 7.15 -8.39
C GLY A 82 -0.62 6.08 -7.68
N PHE A 83 -1.16 5.45 -6.63
CA PHE A 83 -0.47 4.37 -5.94
C PHE A 83 -0.33 3.11 -6.79
N THR A 84 -1.30 2.79 -7.65
CA THR A 84 -1.17 1.70 -8.61
C THR A 84 0.00 1.94 -9.58
N LEU A 85 0.10 3.14 -10.15
CA LEU A 85 1.21 3.50 -11.05
C LEU A 85 2.57 3.44 -10.36
N VAL A 86 2.66 3.96 -9.13
CA VAL A 86 3.91 3.91 -8.36
C VAL A 86 4.28 2.47 -8.02
N PHE A 87 3.30 1.65 -7.63
CA PHE A 87 3.53 0.24 -7.33
C PHE A 87 4.02 -0.52 -8.57
N GLU A 88 3.39 -0.32 -9.73
CA GLU A 88 3.84 -0.87 -11.02
C GLU A 88 5.29 -0.48 -11.32
N ALA A 89 5.63 0.80 -11.22
CA ALA A 89 6.98 1.29 -11.47
C ALA A 89 8.02 0.67 -10.52
N LEU A 90 7.71 0.59 -9.21
CA LEU A 90 8.58 -0.03 -8.22
C LEU A 90 8.77 -1.53 -8.46
N GLN A 91 7.73 -2.24 -8.90
CA GLN A 91 7.84 -3.66 -9.25
C GLN A 91 8.77 -3.89 -10.44
N VAL A 92 8.64 -3.08 -11.50
CA VAL A 92 9.54 -3.16 -12.67
C VAL A 92 10.99 -2.93 -12.26
N LEU A 93 11.25 -1.90 -11.45
CA LEU A 93 12.59 -1.60 -10.94
C LEU A 93 13.12 -2.73 -10.06
N PHE A 94 12.29 -3.25 -9.16
CA PHE A 94 12.66 -4.36 -8.28
C PHE A 94 13.02 -5.63 -9.06
N ILE A 95 12.19 -6.02 -10.03
CA ILE A 95 12.44 -7.20 -10.87
C ILE A 95 13.72 -7.01 -11.70
N SER A 96 13.92 -5.82 -12.28
CA SER A 96 15.13 -5.50 -13.03
C SER A 96 16.39 -5.64 -12.16
N ALA A 97 16.36 -5.06 -10.96
CA ALA A 97 17.45 -5.15 -9.99
C ALA A 97 17.69 -6.59 -9.53
N PHE A 98 16.62 -7.35 -9.28
CA PHE A 98 16.71 -8.76 -8.91
C PHE A 98 17.34 -9.61 -10.01
N ILE A 99 16.92 -9.46 -11.27
CA ILE A 99 17.51 -10.18 -12.41
C ILE A 99 18.98 -9.81 -12.57
N HIS A 100 19.33 -8.53 -12.44
CA HIS A 100 20.71 -8.09 -12.50
C HIS A 100 21.56 -8.71 -11.38
N TRP A 101 21.05 -8.73 -10.15
CA TRP A 101 21.68 -9.40 -9.02
C TRP A 101 21.88 -10.89 -9.29
N CYS A 102 20.86 -11.60 -9.77
CA CYS A 102 20.96 -13.02 -10.12
C CYS A 102 22.04 -13.31 -11.16
N ARG A 103 22.21 -12.43 -12.17
CA ARG A 103 23.26 -12.56 -13.18
C ARG A 103 24.65 -12.24 -12.62
N THR A 104 24.74 -11.30 -11.70
CA THR A 104 26.02 -10.89 -11.09
C THR A 104 26.62 -12.01 -10.23
N PHE A 105 25.77 -12.83 -9.62
CA PHE A 105 26.17 -13.92 -8.73
C PHE A 105 25.93 -15.32 -9.33
N ASP A 106 25.75 -15.43 -10.65
CA ASP A 106 25.52 -16.70 -11.38
C ASP A 106 24.36 -17.56 -10.82
N TYR A 107 23.39 -16.93 -10.18
CA TYR A 107 22.18 -17.57 -9.66
C TYR A 107 21.06 -17.67 -10.70
N PHE A 108 21.18 -16.96 -11.83
CA PHE A 108 20.11 -16.89 -12.82
C PHE A 108 19.68 -18.27 -13.32
N ASP A 109 20.63 -19.14 -13.67
CA ASP A 109 20.37 -20.50 -14.16
C ASP A 109 20.02 -21.50 -13.05
N GLN A 110 20.23 -21.12 -11.78
CA GLN A 110 19.91 -21.95 -10.61
C GLN A 110 18.45 -21.80 -10.18
N ILE A 111 17.78 -20.74 -10.65
CA ILE A 111 16.37 -20.48 -10.33
C ILE A 111 15.47 -21.36 -11.21
N PRO A 112 14.58 -22.18 -10.62
CA PRO A 112 13.68 -23.03 -11.38
C PRO A 112 12.80 -22.24 -12.35
N SER A 113 12.56 -22.76 -13.55
CA SER A 113 11.67 -22.16 -14.56
C SER A 113 10.25 -21.87 -14.03
N ALA A 114 9.75 -22.69 -13.11
CA ALA A 114 8.48 -22.47 -12.43
C ALA A 114 8.43 -21.13 -11.67
N PHE A 115 9.55 -20.71 -11.05
CA PHE A 115 9.62 -19.41 -10.38
C PHE A 115 9.51 -18.26 -11.38
N TRP A 116 10.21 -18.37 -12.52
CA TRP A 116 10.16 -17.36 -13.57
C TRP A 116 8.75 -17.21 -14.16
N ASN A 117 8.01 -18.32 -14.30
CA ASN A 117 6.61 -18.29 -14.74
C ASN A 117 5.71 -17.57 -13.74
N VAL A 118 5.85 -17.86 -12.43
CA VAL A 118 5.09 -17.17 -11.39
C VAL A 118 5.41 -15.69 -11.35
N LEU A 119 6.69 -15.32 -11.50
CA LEU A 119 7.12 -13.93 -11.53
C LEU A 119 6.54 -13.19 -12.75
N LEU A 120 6.53 -13.85 -13.92
CA LEU A 120 5.97 -13.31 -15.15
C LEU A 120 4.45 -13.15 -15.06
N GLU A 121 3.72 -14.17 -14.57
CA GLU A 121 2.28 -14.13 -14.35
C GLU A 121 1.89 -13.03 -13.36
N PHE A 122 2.66 -12.86 -12.30
CA PHE A 122 2.45 -11.78 -11.33
C PHE A 122 2.63 -10.41 -12.00
N HIS A 123 3.70 -10.23 -12.77
CA HIS A 123 3.97 -8.97 -13.47
C HIS A 123 2.91 -8.65 -14.54
N THR A 124 2.55 -9.61 -15.40
CA THR A 124 1.52 -9.41 -16.44
C THR A 124 0.15 -9.15 -15.84
N SER A 125 -0.19 -9.87 -14.77
CA SER A 125 -1.42 -9.63 -14.02
C SER A 125 -1.51 -8.20 -13.49
N ILE A 126 -0.41 -7.58 -13.08
CA ILE A 126 -0.41 -6.22 -12.57
C ILE A 126 -0.48 -5.20 -13.72
N CYS A 127 0.23 -5.43 -14.84
CA CYS A 127 0.22 -4.52 -15.98
C CYS A 127 -1.12 -4.44 -16.74
N ASP A 128 -1.92 -5.51 -16.77
CA ASP A 128 -3.23 -5.53 -17.45
C ASP A 128 -4.38 -4.88 -16.64
N GLN A 129 -4.12 -4.46 -15.40
CA GLN A 129 -5.16 -4.04 -14.44
C GLN A 129 -5.64 -2.59 -14.55
N THR A 130 -5.25 -1.87 -15.60
CA THR A 130 -5.70 -0.48 -15.83
C THR A 130 -7.20 -0.31 -16.10
N ASP A 131 -7.97 -1.38 -16.34
CA ASP A 131 -9.39 -1.28 -16.71
C ASP A 131 -10.39 -2.07 -15.82
N GLN A 132 -9.96 -2.86 -14.82
CA GLN A 132 -10.87 -3.71 -14.02
C GLN A 132 -10.57 -3.72 -12.51
N ALA A 133 -10.85 -2.62 -11.82
CA ALA A 133 -10.68 -2.51 -10.37
C ALA A 133 -11.49 -3.53 -9.51
N SER A 134 -12.57 -4.13 -10.06
CA SER A 134 -13.42 -5.10 -9.33
C SER A 134 -12.83 -6.51 -9.23
N ASP A 135 -12.05 -6.94 -10.22
CA ASP A 135 -11.48 -8.29 -10.27
C ASP A 135 -10.25 -8.42 -9.37
N ILE A 136 -9.48 -7.33 -9.26
CA ILE A 136 -8.30 -7.19 -8.41
C ILE A 136 -8.66 -7.38 -6.94
N LYS A 137 -9.80 -6.85 -6.51
CA LYS A 137 -10.27 -7.00 -5.13
C LYS A 137 -10.48 -8.47 -4.78
N THR A 138 -11.16 -9.22 -5.64
CA THR A 138 -11.43 -10.64 -5.46
C THR A 138 -10.14 -11.47 -5.48
N ARG A 139 -9.18 -11.11 -6.36
CA ARG A 139 -7.90 -11.80 -6.48
C ARG A 139 -6.95 -11.48 -5.31
N LEU A 140 -6.93 -10.24 -4.83
CA LEU A 140 -6.19 -9.85 -3.63
C LEU A 140 -6.76 -10.54 -2.39
N GLU A 141 -8.07 -10.55 -2.20
CA GLU A 141 -8.71 -11.25 -1.07
C GLU A 141 -8.35 -12.75 -1.08
N LYS A 142 -8.30 -13.37 -2.26
CA LYS A 142 -7.89 -14.77 -2.41
C LYS A 142 -6.39 -14.99 -2.15
N MET A 143 -5.53 -14.14 -2.70
CA MET A 143 -4.08 -14.20 -2.44
C MET A 143 -3.72 -13.92 -0.96
N PHE A 144 -4.47 -13.03 -0.29
CA PHE A 144 -4.25 -12.73 1.13
C PHE A 144 -4.59 -13.92 2.02
N GLU A 145 -5.60 -14.72 1.67
CA GLU A 145 -5.98 -15.89 2.46
C GLU A 145 -5.07 -17.11 2.17
N ASP A 146 -4.62 -17.27 0.92
CA ASP A 146 -3.75 -18.37 0.51
C ASP A 146 -2.30 -18.24 1.04
N HIS A 147 -1.82 -17.02 1.31
CA HIS A 147 -0.41 -16.76 1.69
C HIS A 147 -0.19 -16.35 3.16
N LYS A 148 -1.16 -16.57 4.03
CA LYS A 148 -1.13 -16.17 5.46
C LYS A 148 0.06 -16.72 6.24
N GLU A 149 0.48 -17.95 5.96
CA GLU A 149 1.66 -18.58 6.60
C GLU A 149 3.00 -18.01 6.13
N LEU A 150 3.12 -17.69 4.84
CA LEU A 150 4.35 -17.15 4.26
C LEU A 150 4.63 -15.74 4.80
N ARG A 151 3.58 -15.00 5.15
CA ARG A 151 3.68 -13.69 5.81
C ARG A 151 4.25 -13.78 7.22
N LEU A 152 3.82 -14.77 8.02
CA LEU A 152 4.37 -15.01 9.36
C LEU A 152 5.85 -15.38 9.31
N LYS A 153 6.26 -16.16 8.31
CA LYS A 153 7.68 -16.50 8.08
C LYS A 153 8.49 -15.30 7.58
N ALA A 154 7.96 -14.51 6.65
CA ALA A 154 8.63 -13.32 6.13
C ALA A 154 8.78 -12.20 7.18
N VAL A 155 7.75 -11.97 8.01
CA VAL A 155 7.81 -11.01 9.13
C VAL A 155 8.83 -11.47 10.18
N LYS A 156 8.92 -12.77 10.45
CA LYS A 156 9.94 -13.33 11.35
C LYS A 156 11.35 -13.17 10.78
N TYR A 157 11.54 -13.46 9.50
CA TYR A 157 12.83 -13.33 8.81
C TYR A 157 13.29 -11.88 8.71
N LEU A 158 12.38 -10.95 8.41
CA LEU A 158 12.67 -9.51 8.39
C LEU A 158 12.93 -8.97 9.80
N GLY A 159 12.25 -9.49 10.84
CA GLY A 159 12.54 -9.16 12.24
C GLY A 159 13.94 -9.59 12.68
N GLU A 160 14.38 -10.77 12.25
CA GLU A 160 15.73 -11.30 12.53
C GLU A 160 16.82 -10.51 11.78
N GLN A 161 16.59 -10.09 10.54
CA GLN A 161 17.52 -9.26 9.76
C GLN A 161 17.60 -7.82 10.27
N CYS A 162 16.50 -7.25 10.78
CA CYS A 162 16.48 -5.89 11.33
C CYS A 162 17.23 -5.79 12.69
N THR A 163 17.33 -6.89 13.45
CA THR A 163 18.22 -6.96 14.62
C THR A 163 19.71 -6.96 14.28
N VAL A 164 20.11 -7.42 13.09
CA VAL A 164 21.52 -7.41 12.66
C VAL A 164 21.99 -6.00 12.28
N VAL A 165 21.09 -5.12 11.83
CA VAL A 165 21.43 -3.72 11.49
C VAL A 165 21.69 -2.86 12.73
N LYS A 166 21.19 -3.24 13.91
CA LYS A 166 21.54 -2.56 15.18
C LYS A 166 22.94 -2.86 15.72
N MET A 167 23.69 -3.78 15.11
CA MET A 167 25.03 -4.16 15.57
C MET A 167 26.17 -3.39 14.87
N TYR A 168 25.86 -2.48 13.94
CA TYR A 168 26.86 -1.71 13.18
C TYR A 168 26.77 -0.18 13.36
N GLU A 169 26.02 0.31 14.35
CA GLU A 169 25.98 1.74 14.72
C GLU A 169 26.73 2.07 16.03
N ASP A 170 27.31 1.09 16.72
CA ASP A 170 28.12 1.29 17.95
C ASP A 170 29.56 0.78 17.77
N SER A 171 30.33 1.37 16.84
CA SER A 171 31.78 1.17 16.72
C SER A 171 32.51 2.45 16.36
#